data_AF-E3MV44-F1
#
_entry.id   AF-E3MV44-F1
#
_cell.length_a   1.000
_cell.length_b   1.000
_cell.length_c   1.000
_cell.angle_alpha   90.00
_cell.angle_beta   90.00
_cell.angle_gamma   90.00
#
_symmetry.space_group_name_H-M   'P 1'
#
loop_
_entity.id
_entity.type
_entity.pdbx_description
1 polymer ?
#
loop_
_entity_poly.entity_id
_entity_poly.type
_entity_poly.pdbx_seq_one_letter_code
_entity_poly.pdbx_strand_id
1 'polypeptide(L)'
;MSNLSCAPPTDVDRLRRPDFLLSLVAGFIITGVTFYYAYLALCLIWKTPTYERTAKTLLSQLLFFSVMYEIFYCIEEFISFYKSIFDFFGIYQECIPLQSALDCALRFKCLMGFTSGMIYNQTGLIIERLFATIFTEKYTNKIKLNIRVIVFWVVPLSSILTAYLIVLDDPLEGYVFACYVIPRQSILRTKIFLVTCFVLTLLVSIMALLIRKHNKKYEFSTRFKVSSRFQNRQAIETTNTICILSLFSSIFLFIYTVGIFVLLAVRPSISPFVFNIFVTYVYVSFQSLTFKQKFDFQTIPFVAFMIPHLIIYRIRVTRRKRVHALNGFAQVKQTQDEHINELRVMWS
;
A
#
# COMPACT_ATOMS: atom_id res chain seq x y z
N MET A 1 25.99 13.48 30.37
CA MET A 1 25.38 12.20 30.78
C MET A 1 23.89 12.33 30.54
N SER A 2 23.37 11.75 29.47
CA SER A 2 21.95 11.81 29.11
C SER A 2 21.13 10.97 30.08
N ASN A 3 19.95 11.46 30.47
CA ASN A 3 18.96 10.72 31.27
C ASN A 3 18.56 9.43 30.52
N LEU A 4 19.25 8.32 30.75
CA LEU A 4 18.86 7.02 30.22
C LEU A 4 17.64 6.53 30.99
N SER A 5 16.49 6.43 30.31
CA SER A 5 15.33 5.71 30.83
C SER A 5 15.39 4.25 30.38
N CYS A 6 15.22 3.34 31.33
CA CYS A 6 15.31 1.90 31.11
C CYS A 6 13.98 1.30 30.68
N ALA A 7 14.03 0.36 29.73
CA ALA A 7 12.86 -0.41 29.32
C ALA A 7 12.26 -1.18 30.51
N PRO A 8 10.91 -1.21 30.65
CA PRO A 8 10.26 -2.01 31.68
C PRO A 8 10.50 -3.51 31.44
N PRO A 9 10.47 -4.35 32.50
CA PRO A 9 10.80 -5.77 32.41
C PRO A 9 9.95 -6.53 31.38
N THR A 10 8.70 -6.10 31.16
CA THR A 10 7.81 -6.70 30.15
C THR A 10 8.29 -6.51 28.71
N ASP A 11 8.96 -5.40 28.41
CA ASP A 11 9.48 -5.11 27.07
C ASP A 11 10.81 -5.84 26.85
N VAL A 12 11.60 -6.00 27.91
CA VAL A 12 12.82 -6.82 27.93
C VAL A 12 12.48 -8.30 27.68
N ASP A 13 11.45 -8.83 28.36
CA ASP A 13 10.98 -10.20 28.17
C ASP A 13 10.47 -10.46 26.75
N ARG A 14 9.95 -9.44 26.06
CA ARG A 14 9.50 -9.55 24.66
C ARG A 14 10.68 -9.64 23.71
N LEU A 15 11.72 -8.84 23.94
CA LEU A 15 12.97 -8.81 23.15
C LEU A 15 13.75 -10.13 23.19
N ARG A 16 13.75 -10.79 24.34
CA ARG A 16 14.44 -12.07 24.54
C ARG A 16 13.72 -13.26 23.90
N ARG A 17 12.47 -13.09 23.45
CA ARG A 17 11.73 -14.19 22.81
C ARG A 17 12.31 -14.48 21.42
N PRO A 18 12.58 -15.76 21.10
CA PRO A 18 13.05 -16.15 19.76
C PRO A 18 12.01 -15.81 18.68
N ASP A 19 10.72 -15.82 19.02
CA ASP A 19 9.62 -15.38 18.15
C ASP A 19 9.82 -13.94 17.64
N PHE A 20 10.34 -13.04 18.50
CA PHE A 20 10.54 -11.64 18.15
C PHE A 20 11.74 -11.46 17.23
N LEU A 21 12.85 -12.15 17.51
CA LEU A 21 14.04 -12.15 16.64
C LEU A 21 13.71 -12.69 15.25
N LEU A 22 12.95 -13.78 15.18
CA LEU A 22 12.50 -14.38 13.93
C LEU A 22 11.60 -13.40 13.13
N SER A 23 10.76 -12.62 13.81
CA SER A 23 9.94 -11.57 13.18
C SER A 23 10.80 -10.46 12.57
N LEU A 24 11.86 -10.02 13.27
CA LEU A 24 12.79 -9.01 12.75
C LEU A 24 13.54 -9.50 11.51
N VAL A 25 14.02 -10.74 11.52
CA VAL A 25 14.67 -11.36 10.34
C VAL A 25 13.71 -11.45 9.16
N ALA A 26 12.45 -11.82 9.40
CA ALA A 26 11.43 -11.85 8.36
C ALA A 26 11.16 -10.45 7.78
N GLY A 27 11.12 -9.41 8.64
CA GLY A 27 10.99 -8.01 8.23
C GLY A 27 12.09 -7.57 7.25
N PHE A 28 13.35 -7.87 7.56
CA PHE A 28 14.47 -7.60 6.63
C PHE A 28 14.33 -8.29 5.29
N ILE A 29 13.92 -9.57 5.29
CA ILE A 29 13.67 -10.32 4.06
C ILE A 29 12.55 -9.66 3.26
N ILE A 30 11.46 -9.28 3.92
CA ILE A 30 10.32 -8.59 3.30
C ILE A 30 10.78 -7.27 2.67
N THR A 31 11.53 -6.44 3.37
CA THR A 31 12.04 -5.17 2.82
C THR A 31 12.97 -5.40 1.61
N GLY A 32 13.89 -6.36 1.69
CA GLY A 32 14.78 -6.70 0.57
C GLY A 32 14.01 -7.18 -0.67
N VAL A 33 13.00 -8.03 -0.44
CA VAL A 33 12.09 -8.50 -1.49
C VAL A 33 11.26 -7.36 -2.06
N THR A 34 10.72 -6.46 -1.22
CA THR A 34 9.97 -5.27 -1.67
C THR A 34 10.82 -4.40 -2.58
N PHE A 35 12.07 -4.13 -2.22
CA PHE A 35 12.98 -3.33 -3.03
C PHE A 35 13.22 -3.95 -4.42
N TYR A 36 13.52 -5.26 -4.44
CA TYR A 36 13.71 -6.01 -5.69
C TYR A 36 12.46 -5.95 -6.58
N TYR A 37 11.28 -6.23 -6.03
CA TYR A 37 10.04 -6.19 -6.79
C TYR A 37 9.61 -4.77 -7.16
N ALA A 38 9.90 -3.75 -6.35
CA ALA A 38 9.65 -2.36 -6.71
C ALA A 38 10.49 -1.92 -7.91
N TYR A 39 11.76 -2.30 -7.95
CA TYR A 39 12.63 -2.08 -9.11
C TYR A 39 12.08 -2.76 -10.37
N LEU A 40 11.74 -4.06 -10.26
CA LEU A 40 11.15 -4.79 -11.38
C LEU A 40 9.83 -4.18 -11.85
N ALA A 41 8.96 -3.78 -10.92
CA ALA A 41 7.68 -3.15 -11.21
C ALA A 41 7.89 -1.83 -11.96
N LEU A 42 8.85 -1.01 -11.52
CA LEU A 42 9.19 0.25 -12.17
C LEU A 42 9.65 0.00 -13.62
N CYS A 43 10.61 -0.90 -13.83
CA CYS A 43 11.06 -1.27 -15.17
C CYS A 43 9.91 -1.75 -16.06
N LEU A 44 9.00 -2.57 -15.53
CA LEU A 44 7.85 -3.10 -16.27
C LEU A 44 6.80 -2.02 -16.59
N ILE A 45 6.49 -1.11 -15.67
CA ILE A 45 5.57 0.02 -15.88
C ILE A 45 6.07 0.90 -17.02
N TRP A 46 7.37 1.20 -17.04
CA TRP A 46 7.95 2.06 -18.07
C TRP A 46 7.99 1.37 -19.44
N LYS A 47 8.34 0.08 -19.49
CA LYS A 47 8.37 -0.73 -20.72
C LYS A 47 6.99 -1.04 -21.30
N THR A 48 5.93 -1.04 -20.49
CA THR A 48 4.58 -1.41 -20.99
C THR A 48 3.92 -0.23 -21.72
N PRO A 49 3.56 -0.37 -23.01
CA PRO A 49 2.87 0.70 -23.75
C PRO A 49 1.40 0.84 -23.33
N THR A 50 0.90 -0.08 -22.51
CA THR A 50 -0.49 -0.17 -22.08
C THR A 50 -0.89 0.89 -21.07
N TYR A 51 0.05 1.50 -20.37
CA TYR A 51 -0.23 2.58 -19.42
C TYR A 51 -0.03 3.93 -20.08
N GLU A 52 -0.96 4.84 -19.85
CA GLU A 52 -0.80 6.24 -20.25
C GLU A 52 0.35 6.84 -19.44
N ARG A 53 1.06 7.83 -20.00
CA ARG A 53 2.23 8.44 -19.37
C ARG A 53 1.90 9.01 -17.98
N THR A 54 0.68 9.50 -17.79
CA THR A 54 0.12 9.97 -16.50
C THR A 54 0.02 8.84 -15.46
N ALA A 55 -0.55 7.71 -15.86
CA ALA A 55 -0.64 6.52 -15.02
C ALA A 55 0.75 6.01 -14.62
N LYS A 56 1.71 6.03 -15.55
CA LYS A 56 3.09 5.62 -15.28
C LYS A 56 3.75 6.48 -14.22
N THR A 57 3.60 7.81 -14.31
CA THR A 57 4.18 8.74 -13.33
C THR A 57 3.56 8.55 -11.95
N LEU A 58 2.23 8.44 -11.86
CA LEU A 58 1.55 8.25 -10.58
C LEU A 58 1.80 6.87 -9.96
N LEU A 59 1.87 5.80 -10.77
CA LEU A 59 2.26 4.47 -10.29
C LEU A 59 3.72 4.43 -9.83
N SER A 60 4.62 5.16 -10.51
CA SER A 60 6.02 5.28 -10.08
C SER A 60 6.12 6.02 -8.74
N GLN A 61 5.31 7.08 -8.55
CA GLN A 61 5.19 7.79 -7.28
C GLN A 61 4.63 6.89 -6.17
N LEU A 62 3.71 5.97 -6.49
CA LEU A 62 3.18 5.00 -5.53
C LEU A 62 4.27 4.05 -5.03
N LEU A 63 5.07 3.54 -5.96
CA LEU A 63 6.22 2.69 -5.64
C LEU A 63 7.25 3.44 -4.81
N PHE A 64 7.51 4.71 -5.11
CA PHE A 64 8.40 5.54 -4.30
C PHE A 64 7.93 5.65 -2.85
N PHE A 65 6.65 5.95 -2.60
CA PHE A 65 6.12 6.01 -1.23
C PHE A 65 6.17 4.65 -0.51
N SER A 66 5.89 3.56 -1.21
CA SER A 66 6.00 2.19 -0.66
C SER A 66 7.44 1.85 -0.28
N VAL A 67 8.42 2.13 -1.14
CA VAL A 67 9.85 1.87 -0.86
C VAL A 67 10.36 2.75 0.28
N MET A 68 10.02 4.04 0.29
CA MET A 68 10.45 4.93 1.37
C MET A 68 9.86 4.49 2.71
N TYR A 69 8.58 4.09 2.75
CA TYR A 69 7.98 3.53 3.95
C TYR A 69 8.77 2.33 4.49
N GLU A 70 9.10 1.36 3.62
CA GLU A 70 9.87 0.17 3.96
C GLU A 70 11.29 0.50 4.45
N ILE A 71 11.96 1.50 3.87
CA ILE A 71 13.29 1.92 4.33
C ILE A 71 13.23 2.44 5.77
N PHE A 72 12.29 3.34 6.08
CA PHE A 72 12.15 3.86 7.45
C PHE A 72 11.72 2.77 8.43
N TYR A 73 10.89 1.83 7.99
CA TYR A 73 10.50 0.68 8.80
C TYR A 73 11.69 -0.24 9.09
N CYS A 74 12.50 -0.57 8.08
CA CYS A 74 13.70 -1.40 8.20
C CYS A 74 14.77 -0.78 9.10
N ILE A 75 14.94 0.55 9.09
CA ILE A 75 15.83 1.24 10.04
C ILE A 75 15.40 0.96 11.49
N GLU A 76 14.09 1.00 11.78
CA GLU A 76 13.58 0.72 13.13
C GLU A 76 13.73 -0.75 13.52
N GLU A 77 13.51 -1.67 12.58
CA GLU A 77 13.77 -3.10 12.80
C GLU A 77 15.26 -3.35 13.07
N PHE A 78 16.16 -2.67 12.36
CA PHE A 78 17.60 -2.75 12.58
C PHE A 78 18.02 -2.27 13.96
N ILE A 79 17.47 -1.14 14.43
CA ILE A 79 17.78 -0.67 15.78
C ILE A 79 17.23 -1.64 16.83
N SER A 80 16.05 -2.21 16.61
CA SER A 80 15.46 -3.20 17.52
C SER A 80 16.26 -4.50 17.56
N PHE A 81 16.75 -4.95 16.40
CA PHE A 81 17.62 -6.11 16.25
C PHE A 81 18.97 -5.89 16.92
N TYR A 82 19.58 -4.72 16.73
CA TYR A 82 20.82 -4.34 17.40
C TYR A 82 20.68 -4.37 18.93
N LYS A 83 19.58 -3.82 19.47
CA LYS A 83 19.30 -3.89 20.92
C LYS A 83 19.16 -5.33 21.42
N SER A 84 18.46 -6.20 20.67
CA SER A 84 18.28 -7.61 21.00
C SER A 84 19.61 -8.38 21.04
N ILE A 85 20.48 -8.16 20.04
CA ILE A 85 21.80 -8.81 19.98
C ILE A 85 22.70 -8.40 21.15
N PHE A 86 22.76 -7.10 21.46
CA PHE A 86 23.62 -6.61 22.53
C PHE A 86 23.14 -7.04 23.93
N ASP A 87 21.84 -7.19 24.14
CA ASP A 87 21.29 -7.84 25.34
C ASP A 87 21.70 -9.32 25.40
N PHE A 88 21.62 -10.04 24.28
CA PHE A 88 22.06 -11.45 24.19
C PHE A 88 23.55 -11.64 24.52
N PHE A 89 24.43 -10.71 24.09
CA PHE A 89 25.85 -10.73 24.43
C PHE A 89 26.18 -10.27 25.86
N GLY A 90 25.17 -9.94 26.67
CA GLY A 90 25.35 -9.53 28.06
C GLY A 90 25.97 -8.14 28.22
N ILE A 91 25.92 -7.29 27.19
CA ILE A 91 26.46 -5.92 27.25
C ILE A 91 25.47 -4.99 27.97
N TYR A 92 24.16 -5.22 27.82
CA TYR A 92 23.11 -4.52 28.55
C TYR A 92 22.67 -5.33 29.80
N GLN A 93 23.56 -5.53 30.76
CA GLN A 93 23.27 -6.32 31.96
C GLN A 93 22.23 -5.69 32.92
N GLU A 94 22.04 -4.37 32.88
CA GLU A 94 21.18 -3.67 33.85
C GLU A 94 20.01 -2.90 33.21
N CYS A 95 20.09 -2.55 31.92
CA CYS A 95 19.13 -1.63 31.31
C CYS A 95 19.22 -1.61 29.77
N ILE A 96 18.11 -1.92 29.10
CA ILE A 96 17.97 -1.69 27.65
C ILE A 96 17.53 -0.24 27.44
N PRO A 97 18.30 0.60 26.71
CA PRO A 97 17.99 2.01 26.55
C PRO A 97 16.74 2.21 25.69
N LEU A 98 15.78 2.97 26.24
CA LEU A 98 14.65 3.49 25.47
C LEU A 98 15.10 4.69 24.62
N GLN A 99 14.42 4.92 23.51
CA GLN A 99 14.64 6.12 22.69
C GLN A 99 13.76 7.25 23.17
N SER A 100 14.26 8.48 23.13
CA SER A 100 13.41 9.65 23.41
C SER A 100 12.33 9.77 22.33
N ALA A 101 11.13 10.16 22.71
CA ALA A 101 10.06 10.38 21.74
C ALA A 101 10.39 11.53 20.76
N LEU A 102 11.24 12.48 21.18
CA LEU A 102 11.78 13.54 20.33
C LEU A 102 12.66 12.98 19.19
N ASP A 103 13.60 12.09 19.50
CA ASP A 103 14.49 11.46 18.51
C ASP A 103 13.71 10.54 17.54
N CYS A 104 12.56 10.03 17.99
CA CYS A 104 11.64 9.23 17.19
C CYS A 104 10.69 10.06 16.32
N ALA A 105 10.51 11.35 16.61
CA ALA A 105 9.49 12.19 15.98
C ALA A 105 9.58 12.19 14.46
N LEU A 106 10.81 12.36 13.92
CA LEU A 106 11.05 12.42 12.49
C LEU A 106 10.67 11.10 11.80
N ARG A 107 11.11 9.97 12.38
CA ARG A 107 10.85 8.64 11.82
C ARG A 107 9.37 8.30 11.85
N PHE A 108 8.68 8.61 12.94
CA PHE A 108 7.23 8.44 13.04
C PHE A 108 6.48 9.31 12.02
N LYS A 109 6.86 10.59 11.87
CA LYS A 109 6.30 11.50 10.85
C LYS A 109 6.51 10.94 9.45
N CYS A 110 7.71 10.44 9.13
CA CYS A 110 7.99 9.81 7.85
C CYS A 110 7.10 8.57 7.60
N LEU A 111 6.97 7.67 8.58
CA LEU A 111 6.12 6.48 8.46
C LEU A 111 4.65 6.84 8.19
N MET A 112 4.08 7.77 8.95
CA MET A 112 2.70 8.22 8.76
C MET A 112 2.52 9.01 7.45
N GLY A 113 3.52 9.82 7.10
CA GLY A 113 3.58 10.54 5.84
C GLY A 113 3.55 9.59 4.66
N PHE A 114 4.45 8.61 4.57
CA PHE A 114 4.46 7.66 3.46
C PHE A 114 3.23 6.76 3.42
N THR A 115 2.66 6.40 4.58
CA THR A 115 1.36 5.70 4.65
C THR A 115 0.25 6.52 3.99
N SER A 116 0.10 7.79 4.38
CA SER A 116 -0.89 8.68 3.77
C SER A 116 -0.60 8.96 2.31
N GLY A 117 0.67 9.08 1.91
CA GLY A 117 1.10 9.26 0.54
C GLY A 117 0.69 8.10 -0.37
N MET A 118 0.80 6.84 0.11
CA MET A 118 0.29 5.68 -0.62
C MET A 118 -1.23 5.77 -0.87
N ILE A 119 -2.00 6.14 0.16
CA ILE A 119 -3.47 6.22 0.09
C ILE A 119 -3.91 7.40 -0.79
N TYR A 120 -3.37 8.59 -0.57
CA TYR A 120 -3.68 9.78 -1.35
C TYR A 120 -3.31 9.61 -2.82
N ASN A 121 -2.24 8.88 -3.12
CA ASN A 121 -1.88 8.61 -4.50
C ASN A 121 -2.87 7.64 -5.17
N GLN A 122 -3.39 6.64 -4.45
CA GLN A 122 -4.50 5.81 -4.96
C GLN A 122 -5.76 6.65 -5.23
N THR A 123 -6.06 7.61 -4.34
CA THR A 123 -7.16 8.56 -4.54
C THR A 123 -6.92 9.43 -5.77
N GLY A 124 -5.72 9.97 -5.95
CA GLY A 124 -5.31 10.78 -7.11
C GLY A 124 -5.44 10.00 -8.43
N LEU A 125 -5.03 8.73 -8.43
CA LEU A 125 -5.20 7.81 -9.55
C LEU A 125 -6.68 7.62 -9.91
N ILE A 126 -7.58 7.46 -8.94
CA ILE A 126 -9.01 7.34 -9.22
C ILE A 126 -9.63 8.65 -9.70
N ILE A 127 -9.23 9.79 -9.14
CA ILE A 127 -9.68 11.10 -9.61
C ILE A 127 -9.28 11.31 -11.08
N GLU A 128 -8.02 11.02 -11.44
CA GLU A 128 -7.56 11.08 -12.83
C GLU A 128 -8.43 10.22 -13.76
N ARG A 129 -8.74 8.98 -13.34
CA ARG A 129 -9.59 8.05 -14.12
C ARG A 129 -11.04 8.52 -14.22
N LEU A 130 -11.58 9.14 -13.17
CA LEU A 130 -12.92 9.68 -13.16
C LEU A 130 -13.04 10.82 -14.18
N PHE A 131 -12.09 11.76 -14.19
CA PHE A 131 -12.04 12.83 -15.18
C PHE A 131 -11.89 12.31 -16.60
N ALA A 132 -11.01 11.32 -16.82
CA ALA A 132 -10.83 10.70 -18.13
C ALA A 132 -12.09 9.97 -18.65
N THR A 133 -12.93 9.46 -17.73
CA THR A 133 -14.15 8.72 -18.07
C THR A 133 -15.34 9.64 -18.34
N ILE A 134 -15.50 10.71 -17.55
CA ILE A 134 -16.64 11.63 -17.65
C ILE A 134 -16.46 12.65 -18.78
N PHE A 135 -15.25 13.17 -18.98
CA PHE A 135 -15.00 14.30 -19.88
C PHE A 135 -14.43 13.88 -21.25
N THR A 136 -14.80 12.71 -21.76
CA THR A 136 -14.21 12.07 -22.94
C THR A 136 -14.10 12.99 -24.17
N GLU A 137 -15.08 13.87 -24.39
CA GLU A 137 -15.11 14.81 -25.53
C GLU A 137 -14.23 16.07 -25.34
N LYS A 138 -14.02 16.51 -24.08
CA LYS A 138 -13.23 17.71 -23.75
C LYS A 138 -11.83 17.37 -23.20
N TYR A 139 -11.49 16.08 -23.07
CA TYR A 139 -10.25 15.61 -22.45
C TYR A 139 -9.03 15.78 -23.38
N THR A 140 -8.70 17.03 -23.68
CA THR A 140 -7.54 17.42 -24.50
C THR A 140 -6.23 17.16 -23.77
N ASN A 141 -5.14 16.96 -24.53
CA ASN A 141 -3.80 16.70 -23.98
C ASN A 141 -3.33 17.75 -22.96
N LYS A 142 -3.74 19.02 -23.11
CA LYS A 142 -3.44 20.10 -22.14
C LYS A 142 -4.14 19.88 -20.80
N ILE A 143 -5.41 19.49 -20.80
CA ILE A 143 -6.16 19.20 -19.56
C ILE A 143 -5.58 17.97 -18.86
N LYS A 144 -5.23 16.92 -19.61
CA LYS A 144 -4.54 15.74 -19.05
C LYS A 144 -3.23 16.10 -18.36
N LEU A 145 -2.43 16.95 -19.02
CA LEU A 145 -1.16 17.43 -18.50
C LEU A 145 -1.35 18.22 -17.20
N ASN A 146 -2.31 19.13 -17.16
CA ASN A 146 -2.59 19.95 -15.98
C ASN A 146 -3.04 19.10 -14.79
N ILE A 147 -4.01 18.20 -15.00
CA ILE A 147 -4.48 17.29 -13.93
C ILE A 147 -3.31 16.44 -13.41
N ARG A 148 -2.46 15.92 -14.31
CA ARG A 148 -1.27 15.15 -13.91
C ARG A 148 -0.34 15.97 -13.01
N VAL A 149 0.01 17.19 -13.44
CA VAL A 149 0.94 18.04 -12.68
C VAL A 149 0.34 18.40 -11.32
N ILE A 150 -0.95 18.74 -11.28
CA ILE A 150 -1.65 19.06 -10.04
C ILE A 150 -1.63 17.86 -9.08
N VAL A 151 -2.08 16.68 -9.51
CA VAL A 151 -2.13 15.49 -8.64
C VAL A 151 -0.72 15.09 -8.18
N PHE A 152 0.28 15.16 -9.06
CA PHE A 152 1.66 14.80 -8.74
C PHE A 152 2.24 15.64 -7.59
N TRP A 153 1.92 16.93 -7.52
CA TRP A 153 2.41 17.84 -6.47
C TRP A 153 1.51 17.91 -5.24
N VAL A 154 0.19 17.82 -5.41
CA VAL A 154 -0.77 17.88 -4.30
C VAL A 154 -0.61 16.66 -3.39
N VAL A 155 -0.37 15.47 -3.94
CA VAL A 155 -0.26 14.23 -3.15
C VAL A 155 0.92 14.22 -2.16
N PRO A 156 2.16 14.56 -2.54
CA PRO A 156 3.27 14.70 -1.59
C PRO A 156 3.03 15.80 -0.57
N LEU A 157 2.50 16.94 -1.02
CA LEU A 157 2.26 18.07 -0.13
C LEU A 157 1.23 17.72 0.95
N SER A 158 0.13 17.07 0.57
CA SER A 158 -0.88 16.62 1.53
C SER A 158 -0.34 15.53 2.46
N SER A 159 0.50 14.62 1.96
CA SER A 159 1.18 13.59 2.77
C SER A 159 2.08 14.20 3.85
N ILE A 160 2.90 15.20 3.50
CA ILE A 160 3.77 15.92 4.44
C ILE A 160 2.94 16.68 5.47
N LEU A 161 1.89 17.37 5.02
CA LEU A 161 1.01 18.12 5.90
C LEU A 161 0.31 17.20 6.91
N THR A 162 -0.20 16.05 6.46
CA THR A 162 -0.84 15.07 7.35
C THR A 162 0.14 14.52 8.38
N ALA A 163 1.38 14.21 7.99
CA ALA A 163 2.41 13.78 8.93
C ALA A 163 2.69 14.82 10.02
N TYR A 164 2.70 16.11 9.66
CA TYR A 164 2.87 17.21 10.60
C TYR A 164 1.67 17.36 11.54
N LEU A 165 0.44 17.34 10.98
CA LEU A 165 -0.80 17.50 11.74
C LEU A 165 -1.02 16.41 12.81
N ILE A 166 -0.56 15.18 12.57
CA ILE A 166 -0.71 14.07 13.53
C ILE A 166 0.07 14.35 14.83
N VAL A 167 1.25 14.96 14.73
CA VAL A 167 2.19 15.19 15.84
C VAL A 167 2.17 16.65 16.31
N LEU A 168 1.35 17.51 15.71
CA LEU A 168 1.20 18.92 16.09
C LEU A 168 0.91 19.03 17.59
N ASP A 169 1.44 19.99 18.32
CA ASP A 169 1.15 20.19 19.77
C ASP A 169 1.47 19.01 20.71
N ASP A 170 2.09 17.93 20.25
CA ASP A 170 2.61 16.89 21.15
C ASP A 170 3.95 17.40 21.70
N PRO A 171 4.13 17.57 23.02
CA PRO A 171 5.42 17.96 23.60
C PRO A 171 6.48 16.87 23.45
N LEU A 172 6.09 15.67 22.96
CA LEU A 172 6.96 14.50 22.74
C LEU A 172 7.77 14.15 24.00
N GLU A 173 7.15 14.34 25.16
CA GLU A 173 7.73 14.01 26.44
C GLU A 173 7.57 12.52 26.72
N GLY A 174 8.70 11.83 26.87
CA GLY A 174 8.74 10.43 27.27
C GLY A 174 9.70 9.59 26.44
N TYR A 175 9.70 8.30 26.77
CA TYR A 175 10.59 7.31 26.21
C TYR A 175 9.78 6.19 25.58
N VAL A 176 10.16 5.81 24.36
CA VAL A 176 9.50 4.77 23.57
C VAL A 176 10.49 3.69 23.19
N PHE A 177 9.96 2.47 23.09
CA PHE A 177 10.76 1.31 22.73
C PHE A 177 11.19 1.33 21.25
N ALA A 178 10.26 1.70 20.37
CA ALA A 178 10.45 1.81 18.93
C ALA A 178 9.66 3.01 18.36
N CYS A 179 10.13 3.62 17.28
CA CYS A 179 9.55 4.87 16.77
C CYS A 179 8.25 4.69 15.97
N TYR A 180 7.82 3.46 15.69
CA TYR A 180 6.49 3.20 15.14
C TYR A 180 5.39 3.14 16.23
N VAL A 181 5.76 3.22 17.52
CA VAL A 181 4.81 3.30 18.62
C VAL A 181 4.17 4.69 18.66
N ILE A 182 2.84 4.73 18.72
CA ILE A 182 2.08 5.98 18.74
C ILE A 182 2.34 6.73 20.06
N PRO A 183 2.76 8.01 20.03
CA PRO A 183 2.98 8.78 21.24
C PRO A 183 1.66 9.02 21.98
N ARG A 184 1.72 9.04 23.32
CA ARG A 184 0.52 8.98 24.19
C ARG A 184 -0.48 10.11 23.92
N GLN A 185 -0.01 11.34 23.75
CA GLN A 185 -0.88 12.50 23.55
C GLN A 185 -1.46 12.55 22.12
N SER A 186 -0.80 11.91 21.14
CA SER A 186 -1.28 11.83 19.75
C SER A 186 -2.10 10.58 19.42
N ILE A 187 -2.48 9.76 20.41
CA ILE A 187 -3.29 8.54 20.19
C ILE A 187 -4.63 8.89 19.53
N LEU A 188 -5.34 9.91 20.02
CA LEU A 188 -6.66 10.27 19.50
C LEU A 188 -6.57 10.71 18.02
N ARG A 189 -5.63 11.58 17.69
CA ARG A 189 -5.41 12.05 16.32
C ARG A 189 -5.00 10.93 15.38
N THR A 190 -4.12 10.03 15.84
CA THR A 190 -3.71 8.87 15.05
C THR A 190 -4.89 7.93 14.80
N LYS A 191 -5.79 7.73 15.78
CA LYS A 191 -7.03 6.96 15.56
C LYS A 191 -7.93 7.61 14.51
N ILE A 192 -8.17 8.91 14.62
CA ILE A 192 -8.99 9.65 13.65
C ILE A 192 -8.38 9.54 12.25
N PHE A 193 -7.05 9.67 12.15
CA PHE A 193 -6.31 9.51 10.90
C PHE A 193 -6.49 8.11 10.30
N LEU A 194 -6.35 7.04 11.10
CA LEU A 194 -6.51 5.66 10.63
C LEU A 194 -7.93 5.37 10.14
N VAL A 195 -8.94 5.81 10.90
CA VAL A 195 -10.36 5.70 10.49
C VAL A 195 -10.60 6.47 9.19
N THR A 196 -10.07 7.68 9.07
CA THR A 196 -10.20 8.50 7.86
C THR A 196 -9.56 7.82 6.66
N CYS A 197 -8.37 7.23 6.85
CA CYS A 197 -7.68 6.46 5.82
C CYS A 197 -8.48 5.22 5.40
N PHE A 198 -9.11 4.51 6.34
CA PHE A 198 -9.98 3.37 6.05
C PHE A 198 -11.18 3.80 5.21
N VAL A 199 -11.89 4.85 5.62
CA VAL A 199 -13.04 5.39 4.87
C VAL A 199 -12.62 5.82 3.47
N LEU A 200 -11.49 6.52 3.34
CA LEU A 200 -10.98 6.99 2.05
C LEU A 200 -10.62 5.83 1.11
N THR A 201 -9.90 4.82 1.59
CA THR A 201 -9.55 3.63 0.77
C THR A 201 -10.78 2.83 0.33
N LEU A 202 -11.79 2.75 1.19
CA LEU A 202 -13.08 2.13 0.87
C LEU A 202 -13.83 2.91 -0.23
N LEU A 203 -13.89 4.24 -0.12
CA LEU A 203 -14.48 5.10 -1.15
C LEU A 203 -13.74 4.97 -2.49
N VAL A 204 -12.40 4.93 -2.47
CA VAL A 204 -11.58 4.70 -3.66
C VAL A 204 -11.91 3.34 -4.30
N SER A 205 -12.08 2.28 -3.51
CA SER A 205 -12.49 0.95 -4.00
C SER A 205 -13.88 0.98 -4.67
N ILE A 206 -14.88 1.60 -4.02
CA ILE A 206 -16.24 1.75 -4.57
C ILE A 206 -16.20 2.53 -5.89
N MET A 207 -15.53 3.68 -5.91
CA MET A 207 -15.42 4.50 -7.11
C MET A 207 -14.71 3.76 -8.25
N ALA A 208 -13.66 2.98 -7.94
CA ALA A 208 -12.98 2.16 -8.93
C ALA A 208 -13.89 1.08 -9.54
N LEU A 209 -14.76 0.45 -8.72
CA LEU A 209 -15.78 -0.50 -9.19
C LEU A 209 -16.83 0.16 -10.08
N LEU A 210 -17.31 1.35 -9.71
CA LEU A 210 -18.29 2.11 -10.49
C LEU A 210 -17.71 2.53 -11.85
N ILE A 211 -16.50 3.09 -11.88
CA ILE A 211 -15.80 3.47 -13.12
C ILE A 211 -15.57 2.23 -13.99
N ARG A 212 -15.17 1.09 -13.40
CA ARG A 212 -15.02 -0.17 -14.14
C ARG A 212 -16.33 -0.63 -14.77
N LYS A 213 -17.43 -0.59 -14.02
CA LYS A 213 -18.76 -0.98 -14.52
C LYS A 213 -19.19 -0.07 -15.68
N HIS A 214 -18.96 1.23 -15.54
CA HIS A 214 -19.25 2.22 -16.56
C HIS A 214 -18.42 1.98 -17.83
N ASN A 215 -17.09 1.84 -17.71
CA ASN A 215 -16.20 1.64 -18.85
C ASN A 215 -16.47 0.33 -19.58
N LYS A 216 -16.84 -0.74 -18.86
CA LYS A 216 -17.25 -2.00 -19.49
C LYS A 216 -18.53 -1.84 -20.31
N LYS A 217 -19.50 -1.05 -19.85
CA LYS A 217 -20.73 -0.74 -20.60
C LYS A 217 -20.39 0.07 -21.87
N TYR A 218 -19.49 1.05 -21.77
CA TYR A 218 -19.06 1.89 -22.89
C TYR A 218 -18.20 1.16 -23.94
N GLU A 219 -17.48 0.10 -23.55
CA GLU A 219 -16.76 -0.76 -24.50
C GLU A 219 -17.71 -1.44 -25.51
N PHE A 220 -18.92 -1.83 -25.08
CA PHE A 220 -19.90 -2.46 -25.96
C PHE A 220 -20.45 -1.49 -27.01
N SER A 221 -20.63 -0.21 -26.69
CA SER A 221 -21.16 0.79 -27.63
C SER A 221 -20.14 1.28 -28.65
N THR A 222 -18.84 1.15 -28.37
CA THR A 222 -17.75 1.68 -29.22
C THR A 222 -17.02 0.61 -30.03
N ARG A 223 -17.64 -0.57 -30.23
CA ARG A 223 -17.02 -1.78 -30.82
C ARG A 223 -16.37 -1.53 -32.19
N PHE A 224 -16.91 -0.62 -32.99
CA PHE A 224 -16.50 -0.40 -34.39
C PHE A 224 -15.36 0.64 -34.58
N LYS A 225 -15.01 1.44 -33.57
CA LYS A 225 -13.92 2.45 -33.67
C LYS A 225 -12.63 1.94 -33.04
N VAL A 226 -11.65 1.52 -33.85
CA VAL A 226 -10.40 0.86 -33.40
C VAL A 226 -9.57 1.73 -32.42
N SER A 227 -9.37 3.01 -32.73
CA SER A 227 -8.59 3.94 -31.88
C SER A 227 -9.27 4.17 -30.52
N SER A 228 -10.59 4.41 -30.53
CA SER A 228 -11.39 4.57 -29.30
C SER A 228 -11.38 3.28 -28.47
N ARG A 229 -11.47 2.11 -29.10
CA ARG A 229 -11.39 0.81 -28.43
C ARG A 229 -10.05 0.59 -27.74
N PHE A 230 -8.93 0.99 -28.36
CA PHE A 230 -7.61 0.88 -27.73
C PHE A 230 -7.51 1.76 -26.46
N GLN A 231 -7.96 3.01 -26.55
CA GLN A 231 -7.97 3.94 -25.41
C GLN A 231 -8.91 3.46 -24.28
N ASN A 232 -10.12 3.00 -24.63
CA ASN A 232 -11.07 2.45 -23.66
C ASN A 232 -10.51 1.21 -22.96
N ARG A 233 -9.85 0.32 -23.70
CA ARG A 233 -9.23 -0.88 -23.12
C ARG A 233 -8.06 -0.55 -22.21
N GLN A 234 -7.25 0.45 -22.58
CA GLN A 234 -6.20 1.01 -21.73
C GLN A 234 -6.81 1.57 -20.42
N ALA A 235 -7.86 2.39 -20.51
CA ALA A 235 -8.56 2.91 -19.34
C ALA A 235 -9.11 1.78 -18.44
N ILE A 236 -9.81 0.79 -19.01
CA ILE A 236 -10.35 -0.36 -18.25
C ILE A 236 -9.24 -1.13 -17.53
N GLU A 237 -8.13 -1.40 -18.21
CA GLU A 237 -7.02 -2.19 -17.67
C GLU A 237 -6.30 -1.47 -16.52
N THR A 238 -6.10 -0.14 -16.67
CA THR A 238 -5.58 0.72 -15.60
C THR A 238 -6.52 0.80 -14.40
N THR A 239 -7.81 1.11 -14.61
CA THR A 239 -8.81 1.18 -13.54
C THR A 239 -8.97 -0.15 -12.82
N ASN A 240 -8.91 -1.28 -13.52
CA ASN A 240 -8.96 -2.60 -12.90
C ASN A 240 -7.73 -2.90 -12.02
N THR A 241 -6.56 -2.41 -12.42
CA THR A 241 -5.33 -2.51 -11.61
C THR A 241 -5.48 -1.69 -10.33
N ILE A 242 -5.94 -0.44 -10.44
CA ILE A 242 -6.17 0.45 -9.28
C ILE A 242 -7.24 -0.12 -8.35
N CYS A 243 -8.33 -0.65 -8.90
CA CYS A 243 -9.42 -1.27 -8.13
C CYS A 243 -8.94 -2.45 -7.27
N ILE A 244 -8.12 -3.33 -7.84
CA ILE A 244 -7.56 -4.46 -7.08
C ILE A 244 -6.64 -3.94 -5.99
N LEU A 245 -5.79 -2.96 -6.31
CA LEU A 245 -4.85 -2.38 -5.37
C LEU A 245 -5.56 -1.74 -4.18
N SER A 246 -6.59 -0.90 -4.44
CA SER A 246 -7.37 -0.25 -3.39
C SER A 246 -8.20 -1.23 -2.59
N LEU A 247 -8.71 -2.30 -3.21
CA LEU A 247 -9.41 -3.38 -2.49
C LEU A 247 -8.48 -4.08 -1.49
N PHE A 248 -7.28 -4.49 -1.91
CA PHE A 248 -6.31 -5.08 -0.99
C PHE A 248 -5.90 -4.10 0.12
N SER A 249 -5.59 -2.84 -0.22
CA SER A 249 -5.27 -1.81 0.77
C SER A 249 -6.40 -1.59 1.77
N SER A 250 -7.67 -1.60 1.33
CA SER A 250 -8.83 -1.43 2.20
C SER A 250 -9.03 -2.59 3.17
N ILE A 251 -8.79 -3.83 2.73
CA ILE A 251 -8.90 -5.03 3.58
C ILE A 251 -7.82 -4.99 4.67
N PHE A 252 -6.56 -4.73 4.30
CA PHE A 252 -5.47 -4.68 5.27
C PHE A 252 -5.63 -3.52 6.25
N LEU A 253 -6.08 -2.36 5.78
CA LEU A 253 -6.31 -1.21 6.64
C LEU A 253 -7.52 -1.40 7.57
N PHE A 254 -8.55 -2.12 7.12
CA PHE A 254 -9.67 -2.55 7.98
C PHE A 254 -9.17 -3.44 9.12
N ILE A 255 -8.39 -4.48 8.80
CA ILE A 255 -7.81 -5.40 9.79
C ILE A 255 -6.95 -4.62 10.79
N TYR A 256 -6.11 -3.71 10.33
CA TYR A 256 -5.28 -2.88 11.19
C TYR A 256 -6.11 -1.97 12.13
N THR A 257 -7.12 -1.30 11.57
CA THR A 257 -7.95 -0.35 12.32
C THR A 257 -8.79 -1.06 13.38
N VAL A 258 -9.53 -2.10 13.00
CA VAL A 258 -10.31 -2.94 13.93
C VAL A 258 -9.39 -3.55 14.98
N GLY A 259 -8.24 -4.06 14.53
CA GLY A 259 -7.22 -4.61 15.39
C GLY A 259 -6.76 -3.64 16.49
N ILE A 260 -6.43 -2.39 16.14
CA ILE A 260 -6.06 -1.36 17.12
C ILE A 260 -7.21 -1.04 18.06
N PHE A 261 -8.44 -0.93 17.58
CA PHE A 261 -9.60 -0.64 18.42
C PHE A 261 -9.87 -1.75 19.44
N VAL A 262 -9.85 -3.01 19.01
CA VAL A 262 -10.01 -4.17 19.89
C VAL A 262 -8.89 -4.21 20.93
N LEU A 263 -7.64 -4.03 20.50
CA LEU A 263 -6.50 -4.02 21.43
C LEU A 263 -6.63 -2.91 22.48
N LEU A 264 -7.06 -1.72 22.09
CA LEU A 264 -7.22 -0.61 23.03
C LEU A 264 -8.42 -0.78 23.95
N ALA A 265 -9.51 -1.41 23.49
CA ALA A 265 -10.69 -1.71 24.31
C ALA A 265 -10.42 -2.83 25.33
N VAL A 266 -9.58 -3.80 24.96
CA VAL A 266 -9.28 -4.99 25.78
C VAL A 266 -8.11 -4.77 26.74
N ARG A 267 -7.18 -3.86 26.42
CA ARG A 267 -6.00 -3.53 27.26
C ARG A 267 -6.31 -3.25 28.74
N PRO A 268 -7.33 -2.47 29.13
CA PRO A 268 -7.59 -2.20 30.54
C PRO A 268 -8.15 -3.40 31.32
N SER A 269 -8.69 -4.41 30.63
CA SER A 269 -9.44 -5.51 31.25
C SER A 269 -8.67 -6.83 31.33
N ILE A 270 -7.47 -6.92 30.74
CA ILE A 270 -6.72 -8.17 30.61
C ILE A 270 -5.27 -7.99 31.09
N SER A 271 -4.74 -9.01 31.78
CA SER A 271 -3.34 -9.03 32.19
C SER A 271 -2.40 -9.00 30.97
N PRO A 272 -1.22 -8.36 31.05
CA PRO A 272 -0.29 -8.22 29.91
C PRO A 272 0.08 -9.54 29.23
N PHE A 273 0.10 -10.65 29.99
CA PHE A 273 0.36 -11.99 29.48
C PHE A 273 -0.76 -12.51 28.56
N VAL A 274 -2.02 -12.42 29.01
CA VAL A 274 -3.19 -12.86 28.22
C VAL A 274 -3.41 -11.91 27.04
N PHE A 275 -3.11 -10.62 27.20
CA PHE A 275 -3.14 -9.64 26.12
C PHE A 275 -2.18 -10.02 24.98
N ASN A 276 -0.92 -10.37 25.29
CA ASN A 276 0.06 -10.80 24.30
C ASN A 276 -0.34 -12.12 23.60
N ILE A 277 -1.01 -13.03 24.30
CA ILE A 277 -1.57 -14.26 23.70
C ILE A 277 -2.77 -13.94 22.80
N PHE A 278 -3.61 -12.97 23.16
CA PHE A 278 -4.78 -12.57 22.36
C PHE A 278 -4.38 -11.80 21.10
N VAL A 279 -3.39 -10.89 21.21
CA VAL A 279 -2.72 -10.25 20.06
C VAL A 279 -2.15 -11.33 19.14
N THR A 280 -1.52 -12.36 19.72
CA THR A 280 -1.05 -13.52 18.95
C THR A 280 -2.21 -14.27 18.29
N TYR A 281 -3.27 -14.67 19.01
CA TYR A 281 -4.30 -15.59 18.50
C TYR A 281 -5.31 -14.94 17.54
N VAL A 282 -5.73 -13.70 17.80
CA VAL A 282 -6.70 -12.99 16.96
C VAL A 282 -6.09 -12.57 15.62
N TYR A 283 -4.79 -12.24 15.60
CA TYR A 283 -4.09 -11.90 14.36
C TYR A 283 -3.52 -13.12 13.62
N VAL A 284 -3.26 -14.23 14.30
CA VAL A 284 -2.87 -15.52 13.67
C VAL A 284 -4.06 -16.23 13.00
N SER A 285 -5.31 -16.02 13.46
CA SER A 285 -6.46 -16.77 12.92
C SER A 285 -6.89 -16.37 11.49
N PHE A 286 -6.44 -15.22 10.97
CA PHE A 286 -6.68 -14.80 9.58
C PHE A 286 -5.54 -15.18 8.61
N GLN A 287 -4.58 -15.99 9.07
CA GLN A 287 -3.38 -16.40 8.34
C GLN A 287 -3.47 -17.84 7.77
N SER A 288 -4.62 -18.49 7.88
CA SER A 288 -4.79 -19.90 7.50
C SER A 288 -4.92 -20.19 6.00
N LEU A 289 -4.61 -19.26 5.08
CA LEU A 289 -4.63 -19.60 3.64
C LEU A 289 -3.33 -19.50 2.86
N THR A 290 -2.22 -18.95 3.39
CA THR A 290 -0.87 -19.23 2.86
C THR A 290 0.18 -18.50 3.71
N PHE A 291 1.14 -19.27 4.23
CA PHE A 291 2.38 -18.82 4.91
C PHE A 291 2.24 -18.45 6.40
N LYS A 292 2.74 -19.36 7.24
CA LYS A 292 2.70 -19.40 8.70
C LYS A 292 3.88 -18.60 9.28
N GLN A 293 3.68 -17.33 9.65
CA GLN A 293 4.62 -16.60 10.51
C GLN A 293 3.91 -15.43 11.23
N LYS A 294 3.91 -15.53 12.55
CA LYS A 294 3.12 -14.82 13.55
C LYS A 294 3.39 -13.31 13.55
N PHE A 295 2.34 -12.53 13.31
CA PHE A 295 2.37 -11.13 12.93
C PHE A 295 1.95 -10.21 14.10
N ASP A 296 2.91 -9.57 14.76
CA ASP A 296 2.62 -8.45 15.65
C ASP A 296 2.82 -7.14 14.86
N PHE A 297 1.76 -6.36 14.65
CA PHE A 297 1.78 -4.94 14.21
C PHE A 297 2.37 -4.58 12.82
N GLN A 298 2.31 -5.46 11.81
CA GLN A 298 2.93 -5.20 10.48
C GLN A 298 1.94 -5.01 9.30
N THR A 299 0.69 -4.61 9.53
CA THR A 299 -0.30 -4.55 8.42
C THR A 299 0.01 -3.47 7.37
N ILE A 300 0.65 -2.36 7.76
CA ILE A 300 1.04 -1.28 6.83
C ILE A 300 2.29 -1.68 5.99
N PRO A 301 3.36 -2.25 6.58
CA PRO A 301 4.45 -2.89 5.82
C PRO A 301 3.94 -3.89 4.78
N PHE A 302 2.95 -4.71 5.12
CA PHE A 302 2.35 -5.61 4.14
C PHE A 302 1.67 -4.90 2.97
N VAL A 303 0.97 -3.79 3.21
CA VAL A 303 0.42 -2.99 2.11
C VAL A 303 1.55 -2.47 1.22
N ALA A 304 2.62 -1.96 1.80
CA ALA A 304 3.79 -1.49 1.07
C ALA A 304 4.47 -2.61 0.25
N PHE A 305 4.64 -3.80 0.82
CA PHE A 305 5.16 -5.00 0.14
C PHE A 305 4.24 -5.49 -1.00
N MET A 306 2.93 -5.50 -0.78
CA MET A 306 1.97 -6.04 -1.74
C MET A 306 1.81 -5.18 -3.00
N ILE A 307 1.99 -3.86 -2.89
CA ILE A 307 1.86 -2.92 -4.02
C ILE A 307 2.69 -3.34 -5.24
N PRO A 308 4.03 -3.50 -5.17
CA PRO A 308 4.83 -3.87 -6.32
C PRO A 308 4.48 -5.26 -6.87
N HIS A 309 4.19 -6.24 -6.00
CA HIS A 309 3.79 -7.58 -6.40
C HIS A 309 2.50 -7.58 -7.21
N LEU A 310 1.47 -6.88 -6.73
CA LEU A 310 0.19 -6.75 -7.41
C LEU A 310 0.36 -6.07 -8.77
N ILE A 311 1.15 -5.00 -8.86
CA ILE A 311 1.42 -4.32 -10.14
C ILE A 311 2.06 -5.30 -11.15
N ILE A 312 3.09 -6.05 -10.75
CA ILE A 312 3.77 -7.01 -11.64
C ILE A 312 2.81 -8.11 -12.07
N TYR A 313 2.07 -8.69 -11.13
CA TYR A 313 1.09 -9.74 -11.40
C TYR A 313 0.07 -9.25 -12.44
N ARG A 314 -0.47 -8.04 -12.27
CA ARG A 314 -1.43 -7.44 -13.18
C ARG A 314 -0.86 -7.24 -14.58
N ILE A 315 0.35 -6.69 -14.69
CA ILE A 315 1.05 -6.53 -15.97
C ILE A 315 1.22 -7.87 -16.69
N ARG A 316 1.61 -8.92 -15.96
CA ARG A 316 1.81 -10.27 -16.53
C ARG A 316 0.50 -10.90 -16.98
N VAL A 317 -0.56 -10.81 -16.19
CA VAL A 317 -1.89 -11.33 -16.55
C VAL A 317 -2.43 -10.62 -17.79
N THR A 318 -2.30 -9.30 -17.85
CA THR A 318 -2.64 -8.48 -19.02
C THR A 318 -1.88 -8.95 -20.27
N ARG A 319 -0.57 -9.16 -20.15
CA ARG A 319 0.26 -9.63 -21.27
C ARG A 319 -0.17 -11.02 -21.73
N ARG A 320 -0.40 -11.97 -20.81
CA ARG A 320 -0.88 -13.33 -21.15
C ARG A 320 -2.21 -13.30 -21.89
N LYS A 321 -3.18 -12.49 -21.42
CA LYS A 321 -4.47 -12.33 -22.10
C LYS A 321 -4.34 -11.79 -23.53
N ARG A 322 -3.40 -10.87 -23.74
CA ARG A 322 -3.13 -10.32 -25.09
C ARG A 322 -2.47 -11.35 -26.01
N VAL A 323 -1.46 -12.06 -25.52
CA VAL A 323 -0.80 -13.12 -26.29
C VAL A 323 -1.79 -14.22 -26.66
N HIS A 324 -2.65 -14.64 -25.72
CA HIS A 324 -3.68 -15.63 -26.01
C HIS A 324 -4.69 -15.14 -27.05
N ALA A 325 -5.09 -13.86 -27.00
CA ALA A 325 -5.98 -13.30 -28.02
C ALA A 325 -5.32 -13.25 -29.40
N LEU A 326 -4.05 -12.81 -29.46
CA LEU A 326 -3.27 -12.77 -30.71
C LEU A 326 -3.06 -14.17 -31.31
N ASN A 327 -2.75 -15.16 -30.48
CA ASN A 327 -2.61 -16.54 -30.94
C ASN A 327 -3.93 -17.10 -31.46
N GLY A 328 -5.07 -16.74 -30.84
CA GLY A 328 -6.40 -17.07 -31.35
C GLY A 328 -6.63 -16.48 -32.75
N PHE A 329 -6.28 -15.21 -32.98
CA PHE A 329 -6.37 -14.60 -34.31
C PHE A 329 -5.38 -15.20 -35.32
N ALA A 330 -4.18 -15.58 -34.89
CA ALA A 330 -3.16 -16.16 -35.77
C ALA A 330 -3.48 -17.62 -36.16
N GLN A 331 -4.20 -18.37 -35.32
CA GLN A 331 -4.66 -19.72 -35.62
C GLN A 331 -5.89 -19.73 -36.53
N VAL A 332 -6.74 -18.70 -36.46
CA VAL A 332 -7.83 -18.49 -37.41
C VAL A 332 -7.27 -17.82 -38.67
N LYS A 333 -6.73 -18.61 -39.60
CA LYS A 333 -6.55 -18.16 -40.99
C LYS A 333 -7.95 -18.04 -41.60
N GLN A 334 -8.62 -16.92 -41.34
CA GLN A 334 -9.91 -16.64 -41.95
C GLN A 334 -9.68 -16.57 -43.46
N THR A 335 -10.27 -17.50 -44.20
CA THR A 335 -10.24 -17.44 -45.66
C THR A 335 -11.01 -16.20 -46.11
N GLN A 336 -10.61 -15.60 -47.23
CA GLN A 336 -11.23 -14.34 -47.70
C GLN A 336 -12.75 -14.50 -47.87
N ASP A 337 -13.20 -15.71 -48.22
CA ASP A 337 -14.61 -16.08 -48.35
C ASP A 337 -15.35 -16.13 -47.00
N GLU A 338 -14.75 -16.68 -45.94
CA GLU A 338 -15.34 -16.68 -44.59
C GLU A 338 -15.52 -15.25 -44.06
N HIS A 339 -14.55 -14.38 -44.34
CA HIS A 339 -14.63 -12.98 -43.93
C HIS A 339 -15.73 -12.20 -44.68
N ILE A 340 -15.88 -12.46 -45.98
CA ILE A 340 -16.96 -11.88 -46.80
C ILE A 340 -18.33 -12.39 -46.33
N ASN A 341 -18.44 -13.66 -45.96
CA ASN A 341 -19.69 -14.25 -45.50
C ASN A 341 -20.11 -13.70 -44.12
N GLU A 342 -19.17 -13.52 -43.18
CA GLU A 342 -19.46 -12.85 -41.90
C GLU A 342 -19.92 -11.40 -42.09
N LEU A 343 -19.29 -10.65 -43.01
CA LEU A 343 -19.72 -9.29 -43.33
C LEU A 343 -21.13 -9.26 -43.93
N ARG A 344 -21.46 -10.22 -44.80
CA ARG A 344 -22.79 -10.34 -45.40
C ARG A 344 -23.86 -10.64 -44.35
N VAL A 345 -23.57 -11.54 -43.41
CA VAL A 345 -24.47 -11.88 -42.28
C VAL A 345 -24.64 -10.72 -41.30
N MET A 346 -23.63 -9.86 -41.12
CA MET A 346 -23.76 -8.66 -40.28
C MET A 346 -24.54 -7.51 -40.95
N TRP A 347 -24.69 -7.54 -42.28
CA TRP A 347 -25.33 -6.49 -43.08
C TRP A 347 -26.74 -6.87 -43.57
N SER A 348 -27.14 -8.14 -43.45
CA SER A 348 -28.52 -8.61 -43.52
C SER A 348 -29.20 -8.48 -42.17
#